data_AF-A0A174RQE7-F1
#
_entry.id   AF-A0A174RQE7-F1
#
_cell.length_a   1.000
_cell.length_b   1.000
_cell.length_c   1.000
_cell.angle_alpha   90.00
_cell.angle_beta   90.00
_cell.angle_gamma   90.00
#
_symmetry.space_group_name_H-M   'P 1'
#
loop_
_entity.id
_entity.type
_entity.pdbx_description
1 polymer ?
#
loop_
_entity_poly.entity_id
_entity_poly.type
_entity_poly.pdbx_seq_one_letter_code
_entity_poly.pdbx_strand_id
1 'polypeptide(L)'
;MKDIMLADTPVEQRAQILRDSCDQIVERSYTRKFDQEEINERRADLANVAIQKADLEQSLAEIRADYKGKIKPLEERIVKLRDELKAGGDWIKGDCFKFVDEEEKMVGFYSPEGYLLEQRPMTQDERQRNVFRAIRADKTGTDD
;
A
#
# COMPACT_ATOMS: atom_id res chain seq x y z
N MET A 1 6.85 22.11 61.88
CA MET A 1 8.17 21.45 61.98
C MET A 1 8.86 21.67 60.64
N LYS A 2 10.07 22.24 60.59
CA LYS A 2 10.78 22.41 59.31
C LYS A 2 11.23 21.01 58.85
N ASP A 3 10.96 20.67 57.59
CA ASP A 3 11.28 19.36 56.96
C ASP A 3 12.78 19.16 56.69
N ILE A 4 13.64 19.90 57.40
CA ILE A 4 15.09 19.98 57.18
C ILE A 4 15.79 20.01 58.55
N MET A 5 16.67 19.03 58.79
CA MET A 5 17.58 19.02 59.95
C MET A 5 18.68 20.07 59.75
N LEU A 6 19.08 20.76 60.82
CA LEU A 6 20.06 21.87 60.77
C LEU A 6 19.61 23.04 59.87
N ALA A 7 18.31 23.35 59.89
CA ALA A 7 17.72 24.39 59.02
C ALA A 7 18.35 25.78 59.18
N ASP A 8 18.89 26.09 60.36
CA ASP A 8 19.49 27.39 60.67
C ASP A 8 21.02 27.43 60.43
N THR A 9 21.59 26.33 59.91
CA THR A 9 23.02 26.22 59.57
C THR A 9 23.23 26.34 58.05
N PRO A 10 24.33 26.95 57.55
CA PRO A 10 24.66 26.99 56.13
C PRO A 10 24.75 25.60 55.51
N VAL A 11 24.22 25.43 54.29
CA VAL A 11 24.12 24.13 53.59
C VAL A 11 25.49 23.43 53.48
N GLU A 12 26.54 24.20 53.20
CA GLU A 12 27.92 23.73 53.05
C GLU A 12 28.46 23.01 54.30
N GLN A 13 27.98 23.40 55.49
CA GLN A 13 28.44 22.83 56.76
C GLN A 13 27.57 21.67 57.23
N ARG A 14 26.33 21.55 56.73
CA ARG A 14 25.36 20.54 57.19
C ARG A 14 25.88 19.11 57.00
N ALA A 15 26.52 18.83 55.87
CA ALA A 15 27.03 17.50 55.57
C ALA A 15 28.10 17.03 56.56
N GLN A 16 28.99 17.93 56.99
CA GLN A 16 30.03 17.62 57.97
C GLN A 16 29.43 17.37 59.36
N ILE A 17 28.51 18.23 59.81
CA ILE A 17 27.83 18.07 61.10
C ILE A 17 27.03 16.76 61.14
N LEU A 18 26.32 16.42 60.06
CA LEU A 18 25.58 15.17 59.95
C LEU A 18 26.51 13.95 59.99
N ARG A 19 27.67 14.02 59.32
CA ARG A 19 28.67 12.95 59.35
C ARG A 19 29.24 12.74 60.76
N ASP A 20 29.54 13.81 61.48
CA ASP A 20 30.15 13.75 62.82
C ASP A 20 29.15 13.34 63.92
N SER A 21 27.83 13.49 63.66
CA SER A 21 26.77 13.19 64.63
C SER A 21 25.93 11.95 64.31
N CYS A 22 26.09 11.33 63.13
CA CYS A 22 25.31 10.15 62.76
C CYS A 22 25.81 8.87 63.45
N ASP A 23 24.89 7.95 63.73
CA ASP A 23 25.23 6.63 64.27
C ASP A 23 25.89 5.72 63.21
N GLN A 24 25.49 5.88 61.93
CA GLN A 24 26.02 5.12 60.81
C GLN A 24 25.80 5.86 59.48
N ILE A 25 26.81 5.84 58.62
CA ILE A 25 26.68 6.27 57.21
C ILE A 25 26.21 5.07 56.39
N VAL A 26 25.05 5.20 55.73
CA VAL A 26 24.43 4.14 54.92
C VAL A 26 24.32 4.60 53.48
N GLU A 27 24.77 3.78 52.53
CA GLU A 27 24.59 4.03 51.11
C GLU A 27 23.15 3.69 50.69
N ARG A 28 22.44 4.69 50.16
CA ARG A 28 21.08 4.58 49.66
C ARG A 28 20.90 5.48 48.44
N SER A 29 20.11 5.03 47.48
CA SER A 29 19.62 5.89 46.40
C SER A 29 18.39 6.65 46.87
N TYR A 30 18.32 7.94 46.54
CA TYR A 30 17.15 8.78 46.80
C TYR A 30 16.93 9.77 45.66
N THR A 31 15.71 10.25 45.52
CA THR A 31 15.38 11.33 44.58
C THR A 31 15.52 12.67 45.27
N ARG A 32 16.42 13.51 44.78
CA ARG A 32 16.48 14.92 45.21
C ARG A 32 15.30 15.66 44.58
N LYS A 33 14.59 16.46 45.37
CA LYS A 33 13.58 17.39 44.83
C LYS A 33 14.29 18.48 44.04
N PHE A 34 13.77 18.80 42.87
CA PHE A 34 14.18 19.99 42.15
C PHE A 34 13.76 21.25 42.92
N ASP A 35 14.57 22.28 42.82
CA ASP A 35 14.13 23.63 43.18
C ASP A 35 13.26 24.24 42.07
N GLN A 36 12.76 25.45 42.30
CA GLN A 36 11.85 26.09 41.37
C GLN A 36 12.52 26.49 40.04
N GLU A 37 13.81 26.81 40.06
CA GLU A 37 14.58 27.18 38.88
C GLU A 37 14.80 25.93 38.01
N GLU A 38 15.24 24.83 38.61
CA GLU A 38 15.38 23.54 37.95
C GLU A 38 14.05 23.04 37.38
N ILE A 39 12.93 23.20 38.09
CA ILE A 39 11.60 22.85 37.57
C ILE A 39 11.29 23.67 36.31
N ASN A 40 11.62 24.96 36.30
CA ASN A 40 11.34 25.83 35.17
C ASN A 40 12.22 25.48 33.96
N GLU A 41 13.50 25.21 34.17
CA GLU A 41 14.40 24.72 33.12
C GLU A 41 13.90 23.41 32.52
N ARG A 42 13.53 22.43 33.36
CA ARG A 42 12.99 21.14 32.88
C ARG A 42 11.69 21.29 32.11
N ARG A 43 10.84 22.25 32.48
CA ARG A 43 9.62 22.56 31.73
C ARG A 43 9.94 23.17 30.36
N ALA A 44 10.93 24.05 30.29
CA ALA A 44 11.38 24.64 29.03
C ALA A 44 11.98 23.56 28.11
N ASP A 45 12.84 22.70 28.64
CA ASP A 45 13.42 21.56 27.91
C ASP A 45 12.32 20.63 27.37
N LEU A 46 11.36 20.28 28.22
CA LEU A 46 10.23 19.43 27.84
C LEU A 46 9.43 20.06 26.70
N ALA A 47 9.14 21.36 26.79
CA ALA A 47 8.41 22.07 25.74
C ALA A 47 9.18 22.05 24.41
N ASN A 48 10.49 22.31 24.44
CA ASN A 48 11.33 22.29 23.25
C ASN A 48 11.37 20.91 22.58
N VAL A 49 11.60 19.85 23.36
CA VAL A 49 11.63 18.48 22.84
C VAL A 49 10.25 18.04 22.33
N ALA A 50 9.17 18.45 23.01
CA ALA A 50 7.80 18.13 22.57
C ALA A 50 7.45 18.80 21.22
N ILE A 51 7.86 20.06 21.03
CA ILE A 51 7.67 20.78 19.77
C ILE A 51 8.45 20.09 18.65
N GLN A 52 9.74 19.82 18.86
CA GLN A 52 10.56 19.12 17.86
C GLN A 52 9.98 17.75 17.49
N LYS A 53 9.46 17.01 18.48
CA LYS A 53 8.80 15.73 18.23
C LYS A 53 7.55 15.91 17.37
N ALA A 54 6.71 16.89 17.67
CA ALA A 54 5.49 17.15 16.91
C ALA A 54 5.79 17.52 15.44
N ASP A 55 6.80 18.35 15.19
CA ASP A 55 7.21 18.75 13.84
C ASP A 55 7.72 17.54 13.02
N LEU A 56 8.49 16.65 13.66
CA LEU A 56 8.97 15.41 13.04
C LEU A 56 7.82 14.43 12.75
N GLU A 57 6.87 14.30 13.67
CA GLU A 57 5.68 13.45 13.48
C GLU A 57 4.80 13.96 12.34
N GLN A 58 4.65 15.28 12.20
CA GLN A 58 3.95 15.89 11.08
C GLN A 58 4.68 15.63 9.76
N SER A 59 5.99 15.89 9.70
CA SER A 59 6.81 15.66 8.49
C SER A 59 6.75 14.19 8.03
N LEU A 60 6.80 13.26 8.99
CA LEU A 60 6.67 11.84 8.73
C LEU A 60 5.28 11.46 8.21
N ALA A 61 4.22 12.10 8.71
CA ALA A 61 2.86 11.88 8.20
C ALA A 61 2.71 12.36 6.76
N GLU A 62 3.29 13.51 6.40
CA GLU A 62 3.30 14.06 5.04
C GLU A 62 4.06 13.15 4.07
N ILE A 63 5.25 12.69 4.45
CA ILE A 63 6.04 11.74 3.64
C ILE A 63 5.26 10.43 3.44
N ARG A 64 4.64 9.89 4.50
CA ARG A 64 3.81 8.68 4.39
C ARG A 64 2.63 8.89 3.45
N ALA A 65 1.99 10.05 3.48
CA ALA A 65 0.88 10.37 2.60
C ALA A 65 1.33 10.41 1.12
N ASP A 66 2.47 11.04 0.82
CA ASP A 66 3.06 11.08 -0.52
C ASP A 66 3.36 9.67 -1.06
N TYR A 67 4.08 8.85 -0.29
CA TYR A 67 4.39 7.47 -0.69
C TYR A 67 3.14 6.60 -0.82
N LYS A 68 2.14 6.77 0.05
CA LYS A 68 0.85 6.08 -0.08
C LYS A 68 0.14 6.49 -1.38
N GLY A 69 0.24 7.76 -1.76
CA GLY A 69 -0.25 8.27 -3.04
C GLY A 69 0.43 7.61 -4.24
N LYS A 70 1.75 7.37 -4.18
CA LYS A 70 2.53 6.68 -5.22
C LYS A 70 2.23 5.17 -5.29
N ILE A 71 1.97 4.53 -4.15
CA ILE A 71 1.68 3.09 -4.07
C ILE A 71 0.28 2.77 -4.60
N LYS A 72 -0.73 3.59 -4.28
CA LYS A 72 -2.13 3.35 -4.66
C LYS A 72 -2.36 3.04 -6.16
N PRO A 73 -1.83 3.80 -7.13
CA PRO A 73 -2.03 3.47 -8.55
C PRO A 73 -1.35 2.16 -8.96
N LEU A 74 -0.27 1.76 -8.28
CA LEU A 74 0.37 0.47 -8.51
C LEU A 74 -0.47 -0.68 -7.98
N GLU A 75 -1.07 -0.53 -6.79
CA GLU A 75 -2.02 -1.51 -6.25
C GLU A 75 -3.24 -1.68 -7.17
N GLU A 76 -3.81 -0.57 -7.65
CA GLU A 76 -4.90 -0.59 -8.63
C GLU A 76 -4.47 -1.29 -9.94
N ARG A 77 -3.24 -1.05 -10.41
CA ARG A 77 -2.70 -1.72 -11.60
C ARG A 77 -2.50 -3.22 -11.38
N ILE A 78 -2.00 -3.63 -10.21
CA ILE A 78 -1.83 -5.03 -9.84
C ILE A 78 -3.18 -5.75 -9.84
N VAL A 79 -4.22 -5.13 -9.26
CA VAL A 79 -5.58 -5.69 -9.25
C VAL A 79 -6.08 -5.90 -10.68
N LYS A 80 -5.95 -4.90 -11.55
CA LYS A 80 -6.37 -5.00 -12.94
C LYS A 80 -5.65 -6.12 -13.69
N LEU A 81 -4.31 -6.15 -13.62
CA LEU A 81 -3.49 -7.19 -14.25
C LEU A 81 -3.85 -8.59 -13.74
N ARG A 82 -4.07 -8.74 -12.43
CA ARG A 82 -4.50 -10.01 -11.85
C ARG A 82 -5.84 -10.46 -12.42
N ASP A 83 -6.77 -9.54 -12.62
CA ASP A 83 -8.10 -9.86 -13.14
C ASP A 83 -8.05 -10.21 -14.64
N GLU A 84 -7.23 -9.51 -15.44
CA GLU A 84 -6.91 -9.87 -16.83
C GLU A 84 -6.31 -11.29 -16.93
N LEU A 85 -5.34 -11.61 -16.05
CA LEU A 85 -4.73 -12.94 -16.00
C LEU A 85 -5.73 -14.03 -15.58
N LYS A 86 -6.64 -13.73 -14.64
CA LYS A 86 -7.71 -14.67 -14.25
C LYS A 86 -8.71 -14.90 -15.37
N ALA A 87 -9.01 -13.88 -16.18
CA ALA A 87 -9.86 -14.00 -17.35
C ALA A 87 -9.18 -14.78 -18.49
N GLY A 88 -7.86 -14.95 -18.45
CA GLY A 88 -7.09 -15.65 -19.47
C GLY A 88 -6.82 -14.81 -20.72
N GLY A 89 -7.02 -13.48 -20.65
CA GLY A 89 -6.80 -12.57 -21.76
C GLY A 89 -7.54 -11.25 -21.62
N ASP A 90 -7.21 -10.31 -22.50
CA ASP A 90 -7.87 -9.01 -22.59
C ASP A 90 -9.15 -9.11 -23.42
N TRP A 91 -10.19 -8.38 -23.01
CA TRP A 91 -11.42 -8.29 -23.78
C TRP A 91 -11.25 -7.30 -24.94
N ILE A 92 -10.91 -7.83 -26.11
CA ILE A 92 -10.67 -7.03 -27.33
C ILE A 92 -11.98 -6.93 -28.12
N LYS A 93 -12.37 -5.70 -28.46
CA LYS A 93 -13.43 -5.43 -29.44
C LYS A 93 -12.78 -5.08 -30.78
N GLY A 94 -12.91 -5.96 -31.75
CA GLY A 94 -12.34 -5.79 -33.09
C GLY A 94 -13.06 -6.64 -34.12
N ASP A 95 -12.57 -6.57 -35.35
CA ASP A 95 -13.13 -7.36 -36.45
C ASP A 95 -12.89 -8.86 -36.21
N CYS A 96 -13.97 -9.63 -36.26
CA CYS A 96 -13.94 -11.09 -36.21
C CYS A 96 -14.38 -11.63 -37.57
N PHE A 97 -13.64 -12.58 -38.11
CA PHE A 97 -13.86 -13.10 -39.45
C PHE A 97 -14.71 -14.37 -39.39
N LYS A 98 -15.92 -14.28 -39.95
CA LYS A 98 -16.88 -15.39 -39.99
C LYS A 98 -16.68 -16.25 -41.24
N PHE A 99 -16.46 -17.54 -41.05
CA PHE A 99 -16.42 -18.55 -42.11
C PHE A 99 -17.53 -19.56 -41.90
N VAL A 100 -18.12 -20.03 -43.01
CA VAL A 100 -19.23 -20.97 -42.98
C VAL A 100 -18.87 -22.15 -43.87
N ASP A 101 -18.83 -23.33 -43.25
CA ASP A 101 -18.43 -24.59 -43.87
C ASP A 101 -19.67 -25.41 -44.20
N GLU A 102 -20.07 -25.39 -45.48
CA GLU A 102 -21.28 -26.06 -45.97
C GLU A 102 -21.26 -27.58 -45.80
N GLU A 103 -20.08 -28.21 -45.82
CA GLU A 103 -19.93 -29.66 -45.71
C GLU A 103 -20.14 -30.11 -44.27
N GLU A 104 -19.47 -29.46 -43.32
CA GLU A 104 -19.58 -29.79 -41.90
C GLU A 104 -20.82 -29.18 -41.23
N LYS A 105 -21.53 -28.27 -41.91
CA LYS A 105 -22.70 -27.52 -41.39
C LYS A 105 -22.36 -26.66 -40.16
N MET A 106 -21.12 -26.18 -40.09
CA MET A 106 -20.59 -25.37 -38.99
C MET A 106 -20.22 -23.95 -39.43
N VAL A 107 -20.19 -23.04 -38.46
CA VAL A 107 -19.72 -21.66 -38.59
C VAL A 107 -18.62 -21.44 -37.57
N GLY A 108 -17.47 -20.96 -38.04
CA GLY A 108 -16.35 -20.56 -37.21
C GLY A 108 -16.16 -19.04 -37.25
N PHE A 109 -15.90 -18.45 -36.09
CA PHE A 109 -15.45 -17.06 -35.95
C PHE A 109 -13.97 -17.06 -35.60
N TYR A 110 -13.18 -16.28 -36.33
CA TYR A 110 -11.73 -16.24 -36.16
C TYR A 110 -11.25 -14.82 -35.84
N SER A 111 -10.19 -14.73 -35.04
CA SER A 111 -9.48 -13.47 -34.80
C SER A 111 -8.72 -13.02 -36.07
N PRO A 112 -8.26 -11.76 -36.14
CA PRO A 112 -7.38 -11.29 -37.22
C PRO A 112 -6.11 -12.12 -37.41
N GLU A 113 -5.61 -12.72 -36.34
CA GLU A 113 -4.42 -13.60 -36.35
C GLU A 113 -4.75 -15.04 -36.74
N GLY A 114 -6.03 -15.36 -36.97
CA GLY A 114 -6.48 -16.67 -37.43
C GLY A 114 -6.80 -17.68 -36.31
N TYR A 115 -6.86 -17.27 -35.05
CA TYR A 115 -7.30 -18.15 -33.96
C TYR A 115 -8.81 -18.35 -33.98
N LEU A 116 -9.28 -19.59 -33.83
CA LEU A 116 -10.70 -19.91 -33.69
C LEU A 116 -11.23 -19.41 -32.34
N LEU A 117 -12.19 -18.49 -32.38
CA LEU A 117 -12.80 -17.85 -31.22
C LEU A 117 -14.07 -18.59 -30.76
N GLU A 118 -14.92 -18.95 -31.71
CA GLU A 118 -16.18 -19.64 -31.48
C GLU A 118 -16.49 -20.54 -32.67
N GLN A 119 -17.01 -21.73 -32.42
CA GLN A 119 -17.55 -22.62 -33.44
C GLN A 119 -18.94 -23.08 -33.03
N ARG A 120 -19.90 -23.00 -33.96
CA ARG A 120 -21.28 -23.43 -33.72
C ARG A 120 -21.95 -23.97 -34.99
N PRO A 121 -23.05 -24.72 -34.87
CA PRO A 121 -23.86 -25.09 -36.03
C PRO A 121 -24.39 -23.87 -36.78
N MET A 122 -24.59 -24.01 -38.09
CA MET A 122 -25.21 -22.98 -38.92
C MET A 122 -26.64 -22.65 -38.51
N THR A 123 -26.98 -21.36 -38.50
CA THR A 123 -28.36 -20.89 -38.46
C THR A 123 -29.07 -21.08 -39.80
N GLN A 124 -30.41 -20.99 -39.81
CA GLN A 124 -31.20 -21.16 -41.03
C GLN A 124 -30.86 -20.14 -42.11
N ASP A 125 -30.59 -18.88 -41.74
CA ASP A 125 -30.20 -17.84 -42.69
C ASP A 125 -28.81 -18.10 -43.27
N GLU A 126 -27.88 -18.64 -42.47
CA GLU A 126 -26.52 -18.97 -42.92
C GLU A 126 -26.50 -20.17 -43.88
N ARG A 127 -27.55 -20.99 -43.90
CA ARG A 127 -27.74 -22.07 -44.87
C ARG A 127 -28.24 -21.56 -46.22
N GLN A 128 -28.82 -20.36 -46.27
CA GLN A 128 -29.26 -19.76 -47.53
C GLN A 128 -28.03 -19.20 -48.26
N ARG A 129 -27.70 -19.80 -49.41
CA ARG A 129 -26.54 -19.40 -50.21
C ARG A 129 -26.66 -17.96 -50.70
N ASN A 130 -25.73 -17.11 -50.31
CA ASN A 130 -25.58 -15.75 -50.82
C ASN A 130 -24.70 -15.77 -52.09
N VAL A 131 -24.90 -14.81 -53.01
CA VAL A 131 -24.16 -14.71 -54.29
C VAL A 131 -22.63 -14.75 -54.11
N PHE A 132 -22.09 -14.13 -53.05
CA PHE A 132 -20.66 -14.13 -52.75
C PHE A 132 -20.10 -15.51 -52.35
N ARG A 133 -20.93 -16.44 -51.87
CA ARG A 133 -20.52 -17.82 -51.55
C ARG A 133 -20.54 -18.72 -52.78
N ALA A 134 -21.50 -18.54 -53.68
CA ALA A 134 -21.54 -19.26 -54.96
C ALA A 134 -20.22 -19.07 -55.73
N ILE A 135 -19.69 -17.84 -55.76
CA ILE A 135 -18.44 -17.50 -56.44
C ILE A 135 -17.18 -18.13 -55.77
N ARG A 136 -17.22 -18.45 -54.47
CA ARG A 136 -16.09 -19.12 -53.77
C ARG A 136 -16.07 -20.62 -54.03
N ALA A 137 -17.24 -21.26 -54.05
CA ALA A 137 -17.38 -22.67 -54.38
C ALA A 137 -16.90 -22.96 -55.82
N ASP A 138 -17.15 -22.04 -56.76
CA ASP A 138 -16.69 -22.14 -58.15
C ASP A 138 -15.16 -21.92 -58.33
N LYS A 139 -14.42 -21.54 -57.27
CA LYS A 139 -12.97 -21.25 -57.34
C LYS A 139 -12.08 -22.30 -56.66
N THR A 140 -12.62 -23.18 -55.83
CA THR A 140 -11.88 -24.36 -55.35
C THR A 140 -12.02 -25.48 -56.37
N GLY A 141 -11.42 -25.28 -57.54
CA GLY A 141 -11.19 -26.33 -58.52
C GLY A 141 -10.00 -27.18 -58.05
N THR A 142 -10.30 -28.20 -57.25
CA THR A 142 -9.56 -29.47 -57.33
C THR A 142 -10.45 -30.41 -58.12
N ASP A 143 -10.35 -30.30 -59.45
CA ASP A 143 -10.79 -31.34 -60.37
C ASP A 143 -9.69 -32.42 -60.41
N ASP A 144 -10.06 -33.69 -60.23
CA ASP A 144 -9.27 -34.85 -60.66
C ASP A 144 -9.12 -34.87 -62.20
#